data_AF-W1XF60-F1
#
_entry.id   AF-W1XF60-F1
#
_cell.length_a   1.000
_cell.length_b   1.000
_cell.length_c   1.000
_cell.angle_alpha   90.00
_cell.angle_beta   90.00
_cell.angle_gamma   90.00
#
_symmetry.space_group_name_H-M   'P 1'
#
loop_
_entity.id
_entity.type
_entity.pdbx_description
1 polymer ?
#
loop_
_entity_poly.entity_id
_entity_poly.type
_entity_poly.pdbx_seq_one_letter_code
_entity_poly.pdbx_strand_id
1 'polypeptide(L)'
;MYPSQNITDDMKGRILDYTKKLALEIGIKGMINIQFIEFEGNLYVIEVNPRASRTVPYISKVSGVPIVDLATNVMLGAKLTDL
;
A
#
# COMPACT_ATOMS: atom_id res chain seq x y z
N MET A 1 9.94 10.40 1.65
CA MET A 1 9.59 11.28 0.52
C MET A 1 8.96 10.44 -0.59
N TYR A 2 8.00 11.01 -1.32
CA TYR A 2 7.40 10.39 -2.49
C TYR A 2 7.84 11.19 -3.74
N PRO A 3 8.41 10.53 -4.79
CA PRO A 3 8.80 9.12 -4.83
C PRO A 3 10.04 8.84 -3.96
N SER A 4 10.27 7.56 -3.65
CA SER A 4 11.45 7.12 -2.88
C SER A 4 12.74 7.42 -3.66
N GLN A 5 13.70 8.09 -3.02
CA GLN A 5 14.94 8.53 -3.69
C GLN A 5 16.06 7.49 -3.61
N ASN A 6 16.22 6.81 -2.46
CA ASN A 6 17.36 5.94 -2.17
C ASN A 6 16.98 4.46 -2.06
N ILE A 7 15.92 4.04 -2.77
CA ILE A 7 15.45 2.65 -2.77
C ILE A 7 15.64 2.09 -4.18
N THR A 8 16.37 0.98 -4.28
CA THR A 8 16.62 0.28 -5.55
C THR A 8 15.33 -0.30 -6.12
N ASP A 9 15.28 -0.50 -7.43
CA ASP A 9 14.09 -1.06 -8.07
C ASP A 9 13.81 -2.51 -7.66
N ASP A 10 14.86 -3.29 -7.36
CA ASP A 10 14.73 -4.62 -6.75
C ASP A 10 13.99 -4.55 -5.40
N MET A 11 14.41 -3.63 -4.53
CA MET A 11 13.79 -3.46 -3.22
C MET A 11 12.34 -2.97 -3.35
N LYS A 12 12.03 -2.08 -4.30
CA LYS A 12 10.64 -1.70 -4.60
C LYS A 12 9.81 -2.90 -5.06
N GLY A 13 10.39 -3.78 -5.89
CA GLY A 13 9.77 -5.02 -6.33
C GLY A 13 9.44 -5.95 -5.16
N ARG A 14 10.38 -6.12 -4.23
CA ARG A 14 10.16 -6.88 -2.99
C ARG A 14 9.07 -6.26 -2.13
N ILE A 15 9.11 -4.95 -1.89
CA ILE A 15 8.06 -4.25 -1.12
C ILE A 15 6.68 -4.50 -1.74
N LEU A 16 6.56 -4.42 -3.07
CA LEU A 16 5.30 -4.67 -3.78
C LEU A 16 4.83 -6.12 -3.62
N ASP A 17 5.72 -7.10 -3.77
CA ASP A 17 5.40 -8.52 -3.61
C ASP A 17 4.91 -8.85 -2.20
N TYR A 18 5.64 -8.41 -1.17
CA TYR A 18 5.24 -8.59 0.23
C TYR A 18 3.92 -7.87 0.54
N THR A 19 3.72 -6.66 0.02
CA THR A 19 2.46 -5.93 0.21
C THR A 19 1.27 -6.69 -0.36
N LYS A 20 1.40 -7.26 -1.57
CA LYS A 20 0.34 -8.07 -2.19
C LYS A 20 0.05 -9.33 -1.39
N LYS A 21 1.10 -10.08 -1.01
CA LYS A 21 0.96 -11.32 -0.23
C LYS A 21 0.26 -11.05 1.11
N LEU A 22 0.70 -10.03 1.84
CA LEU A 22 0.10 -9.66 3.13
C LEU A 22 -1.36 -9.21 2.97
N ALA A 23 -1.66 -8.36 1.98
CA ALA A 23 -3.02 -7.88 1.77
C ALA A 23 -4.01 -9.01 1.42
N LEU A 24 -3.57 -9.96 0.59
CA LEU A 24 -4.37 -11.11 0.18
C LEU A 24 -4.57 -12.11 1.33
N GLU A 25 -3.50 -12.46 2.05
CA GLU A 25 -3.56 -13.45 3.13
C GLU A 25 -4.38 -12.96 4.34
N ILE A 26 -4.29 -11.67 4.65
CA ILE A 26 -5.12 -11.05 5.71
C ILE A 26 -6.58 -10.88 5.24
N GLY A 27 -6.85 -10.96 3.93
CA GLY A 27 -8.20 -10.79 3.38
C GLY A 27 -8.67 -9.34 3.38
N ILE A 28 -7.75 -8.38 3.19
CA ILE A 28 -8.08 -6.95 3.20
C ILE A 28 -9.04 -6.60 2.06
N LYS A 29 -10.12 -5.89 2.41
CA LYS A 29 -11.01 -5.21 1.46
C LYS A 29 -10.99 -3.72 1.76
N GLY A 30 -10.44 -2.93 0.82
CA GLY A 30 -10.24 -1.50 1.00
C GLY A 30 -8.76 -1.14 1.17
N MET A 31 -8.40 -0.53 2.32
CA MET A 31 -7.05 0.01 2.54
C MET A 31 -6.23 -0.76 3.58
N ILE A 32 -4.94 -0.85 3.32
CA ILE A 32 -3.91 -1.35 4.23
C ILE A 32 -2.73 -0.39 4.20
N ASN A 33 -2.10 -0.18 5.35
CA ASN A 33 -0.85 0.54 5.47
C ASN A 33 0.20 -0.38 6.10
N ILE A 34 1.34 -0.53 5.44
CA ILE A 34 2.43 -1.39 5.90
C ILE A 34 3.67 -0.53 6.07
N GLN A 35 4.37 -0.73 7.19
CA GLN A 35 5.65 -0.11 7.45
C GLN A 35 6.74 -1.17 7.34
N PHE A 36 7.74 -0.88 6.53
CA PHE A 36 8.89 -1.75 6.30
C PHE A 36 10.18 -1.06 6.75
N ILE A 37 11.19 -1.87 7.07
CA ILE A 37 12.57 -1.43 7.23
C ILE A 37 13.45 -2.25 6.29
N GLU A 38 14.37 -1.56 5.62
CA GLU A 38 15.44 -2.19 4.87
C GLU A 38 16.71 -2.13 5.74
N PHE A 39 17.36 -3.28 5.92
CA PHE A 39 18.60 -3.40 6.66
C PHE A 39 19.49 -4.46 6.00
N GLU A 40 20.69 -4.04 5.58
CA GLU A 40 21.69 -4.90 4.92
C GLU A 40 21.13 -5.67 3.71
N GLY A 41 20.33 -5.01 2.87
CA GLY A 41 19.70 -5.61 1.70
C GLY A 41 18.50 -6.50 2.03
N ASN A 42 18.09 -6.59 3.29
CA ASN A 42 16.94 -7.38 3.72
C ASN A 42 15.76 -6.49 4.08
N LEU A 43 14.57 -6.91 3.63
CA LEU A 43 13.32 -6.23 3.90
C LEU A 43 12.60 -6.88 5.08
N TYR A 44 12.28 -6.10 6.10
CA TYR A 44 11.54 -6.55 7.27
C TYR A 44 10.25 -5.73 7.43
N VAL A 45 9.22 -6.36 7.98
CA VAL A 45 7.95 -5.72 8.31
C VAL A 45 8.02 -5.21 9.75
N ILE A 46 7.69 -3.93 9.96
CA ILE A 46 7.56 -3.34 11.30
C ILE A 46 6.13 -3.57 11.80
N GLU A 47 5.14 -3.08 11.05
CA GLU A 47 3.73 -3.20 11.40
C GLU A 47 2.82 -3.19 10.17
N VAL A 48 1.63 -3.77 10.34
CA VAL A 48 0.56 -3.79 9.36
C VAL A 48 -0.71 -3.21 9.98
N ASN A 49 -1.21 -2.13 9.40
CA ASN A 49 -2.43 -1.47 9.81
C ASN A 49 -3.51 -1.71 8.74
N PRO A 50 -4.53 -2.54 8.98
CA PRO A 50 -5.63 -2.80 8.04
C PRO A 50 -6.66 -1.66 8.03
N ARG A 51 -6.19 -0.42 7.85
CA ARG A 51 -7.00 0.79 7.86
C ARG A 51 -6.34 1.90 7.06
N ALA A 52 -7.11 2.95 6.79
CA ALA A 52 -6.57 4.20 6.27
C ALA A 52 -5.49 4.76 7.21
N SER A 53 -4.38 5.22 6.63
CA SER A 53 -3.36 5.97 7.33
C SER A 53 -3.55 7.47 7.13
N ARG A 54 -2.82 8.25 7.92
CA ARG A 54 -2.77 9.72 7.79
C ARG A 54 -2.16 10.19 6.46
N THR A 55 -1.48 9.32 5.73
CA THR A 55 -0.82 9.66 4.46
C THR A 55 -1.73 9.53 3.24
N VAL A 56 -2.91 8.93 3.38
CA VAL A 56 -3.85 8.69 2.27
C VAL A 56 -4.26 9.99 1.55
N PRO A 57 -4.68 11.07 2.23
CA PRO A 57 -5.08 12.31 1.54
C PRO A 57 -3.93 12.95 0.75
N TYR A 58 -2.72 12.91 1.31
CA TYR A 58 -1.51 13.41 0.65
C TYR A 58 -1.21 12.61 -0.63
N ILE A 59 -1.18 11.28 -0.53
CA ILE A 59 -0.88 10.41 -1.68
C ILE A 59 -1.96 10.52 -2.76
N SER A 60 -3.24 10.57 -2.37
CA SER A 60 -4.34 10.73 -3.33
C SER A 60 -4.18 12.01 -4.16
N LYS A 61 -3.80 13.12 -3.52
CA LYS A 61 -3.59 14.40 -4.21
C LYS A 61 -2.35 14.41 -5.11
N VAL A 62 -1.25 13.82 -4.66
CA VAL A 62 0.01 13.79 -5.43
C VAL A 62 -0.04 12.80 -6.59
N SER A 63 -0.76 11.68 -6.43
CA SER A 63 -0.93 10.68 -7.49
C SER A 63 -2.06 10.99 -8.47
N GLY A 64 -3.00 11.86 -8.10
CA GLY A 64 -4.23 12.11 -8.84
C GLY A 64 -5.26 10.97 -8.75
N VAL A 65 -4.99 9.93 -7.96
CA VAL A 65 -5.87 8.78 -7.78
C VAL A 65 -6.81 9.02 -6.59
N PRO A 66 -8.14 8.89 -6.75
CA PRO A 66 -9.09 9.05 -5.65
C PRO A 66 -9.13 7.79 -4.75
N ILE A 67 -8.04 7.57 -4.01
CA ILE A 67 -7.82 6.33 -3.23
C ILE A 67 -8.95 6.06 -2.23
N VAL A 68 -9.47 7.11 -1.57
CA VAL A 68 -10.54 6.96 -0.57
C VAL A 68 -11.83 6.48 -1.22
N ASP A 69 -12.19 7.04 -2.37
CA ASP A 69 -13.42 6.67 -3.08
C ASP A 69 -13.32 5.25 -3.64
N LEU A 70 -12.17 4.90 -4.24
CA LEU A 70 -11.91 3.54 -4.72
C LEU A 70 -11.98 2.52 -3.59
N ALA A 71 -11.31 2.79 -2.48
CA ALA A 71 -11.32 1.90 -1.32
C ALA A 71 -12.72 1.71 -0.73
N THR A 72 -13.51 2.80 -0.68
CA THR A 72 -14.89 2.76 -0.19
C THR A 72 -15.76 1.89 -1.08
N ASN A 73 -15.68 2.05 -2.40
CA ASN A 73 -16.41 1.22 -3.35
C ASN A 73 -16.01 -0.26 -3.24
N VAL A 74 -14.71 -0.55 -3.08
CA VAL A 74 -14.23 -1.92 -2.87
C VAL A 74 -14.77 -2.52 -1.56
N MET A 75 -14.82 -1.73 -0.47
CA MET A 75 -15.44 -2.17 0.79
C MET A 75 -16.94 -2.47 0.63
N LEU A 76 -17.63 -1.74 -0.25
CA LEU A 76 -19.05 -1.96 -0.59
C LEU A 76 -19.28 -3.13 -1.57
N GLY A 77 -18.21 -3.77 -2.06
CA GLY A 77 -18.29 -4.98 -2.89
C GLY A 77 -18.05 -4.75 -4.38
N ALA A 78 -17.74 -3.52 -4.82
CA ALA A 78 -17.28 -3.28 -6.19
C ALA A 78 -15.89 -3.91 -6.40
N LYS A 79 -15.59 -4.35 -7.63
CA LYS A 79 -14.24 -4.78 -7.98
C LYS A 79 -13.42 -3.59 -8.44
N LEU A 80 -12.13 -3.57 -8.08
CA LEU A 80 -11.23 -2.50 -8.52
C LEU A 80 -11.09 -2.43 -10.06
N THR A 81 -11.33 -3.54 -10.77
CA THR A 81 -11.32 -3.58 -12.25
C THR A 81 -12.48 -2.84 -12.90
N ASP A 82 -13.53 -2.56 -12.14
CA ASP A 82 -14.79 -2.00 -12.64
C ASP A 82 -14.89 -0.49 -12.31
N LEU A 83 -13.83 0.08 -11.72
CA LEU A 83 -13.70 1.46 -11.23
C LEU A 83 -12.57 2.18 -11.98
#